data_AF-A0A1L1YMQ1-F1
#
_entry.id   AF-A0A1L1YMQ1-F1
#
_cell.length_a   1.000
_cell.length_b   1.000
_cell.length_c   1.000
_cell.angle_alpha   90.00
_cell.angle_beta   90.00
_cell.angle_gamma   90.00
#
_symmetry.space_group_name_H-M   'P 1'
#
loop_
_entity.id
_entity.type
_entity.pdbx_description
1 polymer ?
#
loop_
_entity_poly.entity_id
_entity_poly.type
_entity_poly.pdbx_seq_one_letter_code
_entity_poly.pdbx_strand_id
1 'polypeptide(L)'
;MLKMTMLFNLLFSLILLKTKSPLKSNLTILFQLILLTLLLNMMNKTSWISYMIFILYISGLMIIFLYISSIAFNKIKINKINKHFIYKIILILILLKYLNSTPIMENMNFENKYMFEDNYYLINMFMMPNNLIIYFILMILFFTLIMIIWLLKNNKGPIRQKNN
;
A
#
# COMPACT_ATOMS: atom_id res chain seq x y z
N MET A 1 -4.08 -2.40 20.73
CA MET A 1 -3.69 -3.07 19.47
C MET A 1 -3.67 -2.11 18.29
N LEU A 2 -4.76 -1.40 18.03
CA LEU A 2 -4.90 -0.54 16.86
C LEU A 2 -3.91 0.64 16.83
N LYS A 3 -3.73 1.33 17.96
CA LYS A 3 -2.70 2.36 18.10
C LYS A 3 -1.31 1.81 17.73
N MET A 4 -0.90 0.68 18.32
CA MET A 4 0.41 0.07 18.03
C MET A 4 0.60 -0.29 16.56
N THR A 5 -0.42 -0.82 15.89
CA THR A 5 -0.34 -1.15 14.46
C THR A 5 -0.26 0.11 13.58
N MET A 6 -0.96 1.19 13.92
CA MET A 6 -0.80 2.50 13.27
C MET A 6 0.63 3.04 13.43
N LEU A 7 1.22 2.87 14.61
CA LEU A 7 2.59 3.31 14.89
C LEU A 7 3.61 2.55 14.05
N PHE A 8 3.48 1.21 13.97
CA PHE A 8 4.34 0.42 13.09
C PHE A 8 4.21 0.84 11.63
N ASN A 9 2.99 1.12 11.15
CA ASN A 9 2.80 1.60 9.79
C ASN A 9 3.47 2.94 9.51
N LEU A 10 3.39 3.89 10.44
CA LEU A 10 4.11 5.16 10.33
C LEU A 10 5.63 4.96 10.29
N LEU A 11 6.17 4.05 11.11
CA LEU A 11 7.61 3.74 11.10
C LEU A 11 8.05 3.17 9.75
N PHE A 12 7.30 2.23 9.17
CA PHE A 12 7.60 1.68 7.84
C PHE A 12 7.51 2.75 6.74
N SER A 13 6.55 3.67 6.82
CA SER A 13 6.44 4.78 5.87
C SER A 13 7.66 5.72 5.91
N LEU A 14 8.21 5.99 7.09
CA LEU A 14 9.41 6.80 7.26
C LEU A 14 10.67 6.08 6.75
N ILE A 15 10.73 4.76 6.90
CA ILE A 15 11.78 3.93 6.32
C ILE A 15 11.70 3.99 4.79
N LEU A 16 10.49 3.87 4.22
CA LEU A 16 10.27 3.90 2.78
C LEU A 16 10.85 5.16 2.14
N LEU A 17 10.56 6.34 2.69
CA LEU A 17 11.06 7.64 2.22
C LEU A 17 12.59 7.72 2.13
N LYS A 18 13.32 6.90 2.90
CA LYS A 18 14.78 6.88 2.94
C LYS A 18 15.43 5.75 2.14
N THR A 19 14.65 4.77 1.69
CA THR A 19 15.18 3.67 0.88
C THR A 19 15.54 4.16 -0.52
N LYS A 20 16.82 4.04 -0.89
CA LYS A 20 17.31 4.42 -2.23
C LYS A 20 17.32 3.26 -3.22
N SER A 21 17.48 2.03 -2.73
CA SER A 21 17.55 0.85 -3.59
C SER A 21 16.14 0.34 -3.89
N PRO A 22 15.79 0.14 -5.17
CA PRO A 22 14.43 -0.21 -5.57
C PRO A 22 13.95 -1.57 -5.02
N LEU A 23 14.88 -2.53 -4.86
CA LEU A 23 14.56 -3.82 -4.24
C LEU A 23 14.13 -3.67 -2.77
N LYS A 24 14.88 -2.87 -1.99
CA LYS A 24 14.56 -2.64 -0.57
C LYS A 24 13.28 -1.83 -0.41
N SER A 25 13.01 -0.87 -1.30
CA SER A 25 11.74 -0.13 -1.27
C SER A 25 10.56 -1.07 -1.49
N ASN A 26 10.62 -1.99 -2.47
CA ASN A 26 9.53 -2.95 -2.70
C ASN A 26 9.29 -3.88 -1.50
N LEU A 27 10.35 -4.36 -0.86
CA LEU A 27 10.23 -5.16 0.37
C LEU A 27 9.61 -4.34 1.51
N THR A 28 10.01 -3.07 1.69
CA THR A 28 9.40 -2.22 2.72
C THR A 28 7.93 -1.92 2.44
N ILE A 29 7.53 -1.78 1.17
CA ILE A 29 6.11 -1.59 0.80
C ILE A 29 5.31 -2.87 1.13
N LEU A 30 5.84 -4.07 0.84
CA LEU A 30 5.17 -5.33 1.21
C LEU A 30 4.88 -5.42 2.71
N PHE A 31 5.85 -5.09 3.57
CA PHE A 31 5.63 -5.09 5.02
C PHE A 31 4.63 -4.03 5.47
N GLN A 32 4.71 -2.82 4.91
CA GLN A 32 3.74 -1.76 5.20
C GLN A 32 2.32 -2.15 4.78
N LEU A 33 2.15 -2.88 3.68
CA LEU A 33 0.86 -3.35 3.22
C LEU A 33 0.23 -4.38 4.14
N ILE A 34 1.00 -5.36 4.63
CA ILE A 34 0.51 -6.35 5.59
C ILE A 34 -0.02 -5.64 6.85
N LEU A 35 0.73 -4.65 7.35
CA LEU A 35 0.31 -3.84 8.50
C LEU A 35 -0.93 -2.99 8.20
N LEU A 36 -1.05 -2.44 6.98
CA LEU A 36 -2.22 -1.67 6.54
C LEU A 36 -3.47 -2.55 6.47
N THR A 37 -3.37 -3.75 5.91
CA THR A 37 -4.52 -4.66 5.80
C THR A 37 -4.96 -5.18 7.16
N LEU A 38 -4.01 -5.42 8.07
CA LEU A 38 -4.32 -5.73 9.47
C LEU A 38 -5.03 -4.56 10.17
N LEU A 39 -4.59 -3.31 9.93
CA LEU A 39 -5.26 -2.13 10.48
C LEU A 39 -6.70 -1.98 9.97
N LEU A 40 -6.90 -2.14 8.67
CA LEU A 40 -8.24 -2.05 8.07
C LEU A 40 -9.17 -3.14 8.60
N ASN A 41 -8.65 -4.35 8.81
CA ASN A 41 -9.43 -5.43 9.42
C ASN A 41 -9.76 -5.18 10.90
N MET A 42 -8.93 -4.40 11.63
CA MET A 42 -9.22 -4.02 13.02
C MET A 42 -10.19 -2.85 13.13
N MET A 43 -10.29 -2.01 12.10
CA MET A 43 -11.23 -0.87 12.03
C MET A 43 -12.62 -1.29 11.54
N ASN A 44 -12.66 -2.16 10.54
CA ASN A 44 -13.89 -2.54 9.86
C ASN A 44 -14.44 -3.83 10.43
N LYS A 45 -15.77 -3.96 10.43
CA LYS A 45 -16.45 -5.19 10.85
C LYS A 45 -16.21 -6.36 9.88
N THR A 46 -16.21 -6.07 8.58
CA THR A 46 -15.90 -7.08 7.56
C THR A 46 -14.50 -6.94 7.00
N SER A 47 -13.85 -8.10 6.83
CA SER A 47 -12.53 -8.23 6.22
C SER A 47 -12.50 -8.01 4.71
N TRP A 48 -13.64 -7.89 4.02
CA TRP A 48 -13.71 -7.88 2.55
C TRP A 48 -12.89 -6.75 1.91
N ILE A 49 -13.00 -5.52 2.44
CA ILE A 49 -12.21 -4.37 1.98
C ILE A 49 -10.72 -4.59 2.23
N SER A 50 -10.33 -5.08 3.42
CA SER A 50 -8.93 -5.36 3.73
C SER A 50 -8.33 -6.44 2.81
N TYR A 51 -9.13 -7.44 2.44
CA TYR A 51 -8.73 -8.53 1.54
C TYR A 51 -8.55 -8.04 0.08
N MET A 52 -9.47 -7.22 -0.43
CA MET A 52 -9.36 -6.66 -1.79
C MET A 52 -8.11 -5.78 -1.93
N ILE A 53 -7.81 -4.96 -0.91
CA ILE A 53 -6.60 -4.14 -0.88
C ILE A 53 -5.34 -5.02 -0.87
N PHE A 54 -5.33 -6.11 -0.10
CA PHE A 54 -4.20 -7.03 -0.05
C PHE A 54 -3.87 -7.62 -1.44
N ILE A 55 -4.87 -8.13 -2.16
CA ILE A 55 -4.68 -8.74 -3.48
C ILE A 55 -4.21 -7.73 -4.52
N LEU A 56 -4.87 -6.57 -4.59
CA LEU A 56 -4.55 -5.52 -5.56
C LEU A 56 -3.09 -5.07 -5.44
N TYR A 57 -2.60 -4.89 -4.23
CA TYR A 57 -1.23 -4.45 -4.03
C TYR A 57 -0.20 -5.56 -4.25
N ILE A 58 -0.47 -6.81 -3.86
CA ILE A 58 0.47 -7.92 -4.10
C ILE A 58 0.65 -8.15 -5.60
N SER A 59 -0.44 -8.20 -6.36
CA SER A 59 -0.38 -8.39 -7.81
C SER A 59 0.44 -7.30 -8.50
N GLY A 60 0.22 -6.03 -8.16
CA GLY A 60 0.99 -4.91 -8.71
C GLY A 60 2.47 -4.93 -8.32
N LEU A 61 2.79 -5.24 -7.05
CA LEU A 61 4.17 -5.25 -6.57
C LEU A 61 5.01 -6.40 -7.16
N MET A 62 4.39 -7.56 -7.43
CA MET A 62 5.09 -8.68 -8.06
C MET A 62 5.55 -8.34 -9.48
N ILE A 63 4.74 -7.60 -10.25
CA ILE A 63 5.09 -7.17 -11.61
C ILE A 63 6.27 -6.19 -11.57
N ILE A 64 6.25 -5.22 -10.64
CA ILE A 64 7.35 -4.27 -10.45
C ILE A 64 8.62 -4.99 -9.99
N PHE A 65 8.50 -5.99 -9.11
CA PHE A 65 9.62 -6.81 -8.66
C PHE A 65 10.28 -7.58 -9.81
N LEU A 66 9.49 -8.21 -10.68
CA LEU A 66 9.99 -8.90 -11.88
C LEU A 66 10.72 -7.93 -12.82
N TYR A 67 10.16 -6.73 -13.06
CA TYR A 67 10.79 -5.73 -13.91
C TYR A 67 12.16 -5.29 -13.36
N ILE A 68 12.23 -4.94 -12.08
CA ILE A 68 13.46 -4.41 -11.48
C ILE A 68 14.53 -5.48 -11.31
N SER A 69 14.15 -6.70 -10.94
CA SER A 69 15.08 -7.84 -10.87
C SER A 69 15.69 -8.17 -12.24
N SER A 70 14.96 -7.97 -13.33
CA SER A 70 15.48 -8.20 -14.69
C SER A 70 16.50 -7.15 -15.18
N ILE A 71 16.47 -5.92 -14.65
CA ILE A 71 17.29 -4.80 -15.16
C ILE A 71 18.59 -4.63 -14.38
N ALA A 72 18.61 -4.88 -13.08
CA ALA A 72 19.81 -4.66 -12.27
C ALA A 72 19.84 -5.58 -11.05
N PHE A 73 20.19 -6.85 -11.27
CA PHE A 73 20.27 -7.84 -10.19
C PHE A 73 21.34 -7.52 -9.14
N ASN A 74 22.40 -6.78 -9.50
CA ASN A 74 23.58 -6.69 -8.63
C ASN A 74 24.11 -5.27 -8.45
N LYS A 75 23.67 -4.66 -7.36
CA LYS A 75 24.51 -3.94 -6.39
C LYS A 75 23.59 -3.60 -5.20
N ILE A 76 23.31 -4.60 -4.37
CA ILE A 76 22.75 -4.36 -3.03
C ILE A 76 23.83 -3.59 -2.26
N LYS A 77 23.87 -2.27 -2.46
CA LYS A 77 24.68 -1.40 -1.64
C LYS A 77 24.05 -1.46 -0.25
N ILE A 78 24.74 -2.13 0.66
CA ILE A 78 24.48 -2.05 2.09
C ILE A 78 24.89 -0.62 2.47
N ASN A 79 23.96 0.32 2.33
CA ASN A 79 24.16 1.65 2.87
C ASN A 79 24.39 1.49 4.37
N LYS A 80 25.51 2.00 4.87
CA LYS A 80 25.77 2.14 6.30
C LYS A 80 24.55 2.83 6.92
N ILE A 81 23.94 2.17 7.90
CA ILE A 81 22.77 2.72 8.59
C ILE A 81 23.21 4.04 9.22
N ASN A 82 22.59 5.13 8.76
CA ASN A 82 22.93 6.46 9.26
C ASN A 82 22.51 6.53 10.74
N LYS A 83 23.48 6.71 11.67
CA LYS A 83 23.22 6.78 13.11
C LYS A 83 22.17 7.83 13.45
N HIS A 84 22.13 8.95 12.73
CA HIS A 84 21.10 9.98 12.90
C HIS A 84 19.68 9.50 12.59
N PHE A 85 19.51 8.50 11.72
CA PHE A 85 18.20 7.93 11.44
C PHE A 85 17.69 7.08 12.60
N ILE A 86 18.57 6.30 13.22
CA ILE A 86 18.24 5.48 14.39
C ILE A 86 17.79 6.41 15.53
N TYR A 87 18.51 7.50 15.80
CA TYR A 87 18.10 8.47 16.82
C TYR A 87 16.75 9.12 16.54
N LYS A 88 16.44 9.46 15.28
CA LYS A 88 15.12 9.98 14.91
C LYS A 88 14.01 8.95 15.15
N ILE A 89 14.24 7.68 14.83
CA ILE A 89 13.27 6.60 15.10
C ILE A 89 13.05 6.45 16.61
N ILE A 90 14.12 6.48 17.41
CA ILE A 90 14.03 6.37 18.87
C ILE A 90 13.26 7.55 19.47
N LEU A 91 13.52 8.78 19.01
CA LEU A 91 12.77 9.97 19.45
C LEU A 91 11.28 9.87 19.13
N ILE A 92 10.95 9.39 17.93
CA ILE A 92 9.56 9.16 17.52
C ILE A 92 8.93 8.12 18.45
N LEU A 93 9.59 6.98 18.70
CA LEU A 93 9.09 5.96 19.62
C LEU A 93 8.84 6.50 21.04
N ILE A 94 9.72 7.37 21.55
CA ILE A 94 9.57 7.99 22.88
C ILE A 94 8.37 8.95 22.91
N LEU A 95 8.25 9.85 21.93
CA LEU A 95 7.10 10.77 21.82
C LEU A 95 5.78 10.01 21.73
N LEU A 96 5.77 8.88 21.02
CA LEU A 96 4.59 8.06 20.83
C LEU A 96 4.18 7.30 22.11
N LYS A 97 5.14 6.90 22.96
CA LYS A 97 4.84 6.31 24.27
C LYS A 97 4.09 7.32 25.16
N TYR A 98 4.45 8.60 25.10
CA TYR A 98 3.74 9.66 25.82
C TYR A 98 2.35 9.95 25.22
N LEU A 99 2.15 9.77 23.92
CA LEU A 99 0.82 9.94 23.32
C LEU A 99 -0.15 8.82 23.69
N ASN A 100 0.35 7.59 23.91
CA ASN A 100 -0.48 6.46 24.32
C ASN A 100 -1.19 6.67 25.67
N SER A 101 -0.68 7.53 26.56
CA SER A 101 -1.33 7.83 27.85
C SER A 101 -2.48 8.83 27.73
N THR A 102 -2.77 9.36 26.53
CA THR A 102 -3.92 10.23 26.33
C THR A 102 -5.18 9.40 25.99
N PRO A 103 -6.29 9.57 26.74
CA PRO A 103 -7.52 8.78 26.56
C PRO A 103 -8.30 9.16 25.30
N ILE A 104 -7.87 10.18 24.56
CA ILE A 104 -8.59 10.82 23.44
C ILE A 104 -8.96 9.82 22.33
N MET A 105 -8.23 8.72 22.20
CA MET A 105 -8.49 7.68 21.18
C MET A 105 -9.15 6.40 21.71
N GLU A 106 -9.36 6.25 23.03
CA GLU A 106 -10.01 5.05 23.59
C GLU A 106 -11.53 5.07 23.44
N ASN A 107 -12.12 6.26 23.21
CA ASN A 107 -13.56 6.41 23.01
C ASN A 107 -14.04 6.15 21.57
N MET A 108 -13.17 5.66 20.68
CA MET A 108 -13.56 5.25 19.32
C MET A 108 -14.17 3.84 19.35
N ASN A 109 -15.15 3.61 20.23
CA ASN A 109 -16.02 2.45 20.12
C ASN A 109 -16.93 2.71 18.91
N PHE A 110 -16.44 2.35 17.72
CA PHE A 110 -17.27 2.13 16.54
C PHE A 110 -18.10 0.85 16.73
N GLU A 111 -18.81 0.73 17.84
CA GLU A 111 -19.92 -0.22 17.96
C GLU A 111 -21.07 0.35 17.14
N ASN A 112 -21.00 0.21 15.81
CA ASN A 112 -22.20 0.26 15.01
C ASN A 112 -23.10 -0.86 15.55
N LYS A 113 -24.18 -0.51 16.24
CA LYS A 113 -25.16 -1.49 16.76
C LYS A 113 -25.97 -2.15 15.64
N TYR A 114 -25.81 -1.67 14.40
CA TYR A 114 -26.43 -2.27 13.23
C TYR A 114 -25.61 -3.49 12.78
N MET A 115 -26.16 -4.68 13.05
CA MET A 115 -25.63 -5.99 12.66
C MET A 115 -25.71 -6.27 11.16
N PHE A 116 -26.30 -5.38 10.35
CA PHE A 116 -26.71 -5.69 8.97
C PHE A 116 -26.14 -4.79 7.86
N GLU A 117 -25.20 -3.88 8.14
CA GLU A 117 -24.82 -2.85 7.15
C GLU A 117 -23.64 -3.18 6.24
N ASP A 118 -22.90 -4.27 6.46
CA ASP A 118 -21.59 -4.40 5.79
C ASP A 118 -21.69 -4.72 4.28
N ASN A 119 -22.72 -5.48 3.86
CA ASN A 119 -23.02 -5.68 2.43
C ASN A 119 -23.84 -4.54 1.82
N TYR A 120 -24.46 -3.69 2.64
CA TYR A 120 -25.25 -2.57 2.14
C TYR A 120 -24.37 -1.58 1.39
N TYR A 121 -23.15 -1.30 1.89
CA TYR A 121 -22.21 -0.43 1.19
C TYR A 121 -21.85 -0.97 -0.21
N LEU A 122 -21.62 -2.27 -0.33
CA LEU A 122 -21.31 -2.90 -1.62
C LEU A 122 -22.50 -2.86 -2.58
N ILE A 123 -23.69 -3.19 -2.09
CA ILE A 123 -24.92 -3.14 -2.90
C ILE A 123 -25.23 -1.70 -3.31
N ASN A 124 -25.04 -0.74 -2.41
CA ASN A 124 -25.26 0.68 -2.67
C ASN A 124 -24.30 1.25 -3.71
N MET A 125 -23.15 0.63 -3.98
CA MET A 125 -22.30 1.01 -5.11
C MET A 125 -22.97 0.73 -6.46
N PHE A 126 -23.70 -0.39 -6.57
CA PHE A 126 -24.38 -0.81 -7.80
C PHE A 126 -25.76 -0.17 -7.97
N MET A 127 -26.31 0.43 -6.92
CA MET A 127 -27.58 1.15 -6.98
C MET A 127 -27.40 2.57 -7.56
N MET A 128 -28.47 3.08 -8.17
CA MET A 128 -28.52 4.47 -8.64
C MET A 128 -28.62 5.41 -7.43
N PRO A 129 -27.88 6.55 -7.37
CA PRO A 129 -27.09 7.19 -8.42
C PRO A 129 -25.61 6.74 -8.52
N ASN A 130 -25.11 5.95 -7.57
CA ASN A 130 -23.69 5.61 -7.47
C ASN A 130 -23.16 4.77 -8.64
N ASN A 131 -24.02 4.00 -9.32
CA ASN A 131 -23.61 3.21 -10.48
C ASN A 131 -22.98 4.07 -11.62
N LEU A 132 -23.28 5.37 -11.70
CA LEU A 132 -22.60 6.28 -12.64
C LEU A 132 -21.08 6.32 -12.43
N ILE A 133 -20.62 6.24 -11.19
CA ILE A 133 -19.20 6.21 -10.85
C ILE A 133 -18.55 4.92 -11.36
N ILE A 134 -19.27 3.79 -11.29
CA ILE A 134 -18.80 2.50 -11.82
C ILE A 134 -18.60 2.58 -13.34
N TYR A 135 -19.57 3.13 -14.07
CA TYR A 135 -19.44 3.33 -15.52
C TYR A 135 -18.25 4.24 -15.87
N PHE A 136 -18.02 5.29 -15.09
CA PHE A 136 -16.88 6.17 -15.29
C PHE A 136 -15.54 5.45 -15.07
N ILE A 137 -15.42 4.65 -14.01
CA ILE A 137 -14.21 3.84 -13.74
C ILE A 137 -13.96 2.82 -14.86
N LEU A 138 -15.00 2.16 -15.36
CA LEU A 138 -14.89 1.23 -16.49
C LEU A 138 -14.35 1.92 -17.75
N MET A 139 -14.84 3.12 -18.06
CA MET A 139 -14.35 3.90 -19.21
C MET A 139 -12.88 4.30 -19.04
N ILE A 140 -12.45 4.68 -17.83
CA ILE A 140 -11.04 4.99 -17.54
C ILE A 140 -10.16 3.75 -17.75
N LEU A 141 -10.57 2.59 -17.22
CA LEU A 141 -9.82 1.34 -17.39
C LEU A 141 -9.74 0.92 -18.87
N PHE A 142 -10.82 1.09 -19.63
CA PHE A 142 -10.82 0.83 -21.07
C PHE A 142 -9.88 1.77 -21.83
N PHE A 143 -9.92 3.07 -21.53
CA PHE A 143 -9.05 4.05 -22.16
C PHE A 143 -7.56 3.80 -21.83
N THR A 144 -7.24 3.48 -20.59
CA THR A 144 -5.86 3.14 -20.19
C THR A 144 -5.34 1.92 -20.93
N LEU A 145 -6.17 0.89 -21.16
CA LEU A 145 -5.80 -0.28 -21.96
C LEU A 145 -5.46 0.09 -23.42
N ILE A 146 -6.28 0.92 -24.07
CA ILE A 146 -6.01 1.40 -25.44
C ILE A 146 -4.69 2.18 -25.48
N MET A 147 -4.48 3.07 -24.51
CA MET A 147 -3.25 3.86 -24.40
C MET A 147 -2.01 3.00 -24.20
N ILE A 148 -2.09 1.94 -23.36
CA ILE A 148 -0.99 1.00 -23.17
C ILE A 148 -0.67 0.26 -24.48
N ILE A 149 -1.67 -0.21 -25.24
CA ILE A 149 -1.46 -0.86 -26.54
C ILE A 149 -0.78 0.10 -27.52
N TRP A 150 -1.19 1.37 -27.54
CA TRP A 150 -0.57 2.37 -28.40
C TRP A 150 0.88 2.65 -28.01
N LEU A 151 1.18 2.78 -26.72
CA LEU A 151 2.54 2.93 -26.19
C LEU A 151 3.44 1.73 -26.55
N LEU A 152 2.91 0.51 -26.46
CA LEU A 152 3.65 -0.71 -26.80
C LEU A 152 3.98 -0.80 -28.30
N LYS A 153 3.10 -0.32 -29.20
CA LYS A 153 3.36 -0.32 -30.66
C LYS A 153 4.53 0.59 -31.06
N ASN A 154 4.80 1.65 -30.30
CA ASN A 154 5.86 2.61 -30.61
C ASN A 154 7.25 2.13 -30.18
N ASN A 155 7.36 1.13 -29.30
CA ASN A 155 8.64 0.58 -28.86
C ASN A 155 9.11 -0.54 -29.81
N LYS A 156 10.01 -0.19 -30.75
CA LYS A 156 10.68 -1.15 -31.63
C LYS A 156 11.65 -2.05 -30.83
N GLY A 157 11.14 -3.19 -30.37
CA GLY A 157 11.93 -4.37 -29.98
C GLY A 157 12.53 -4.35 -28.58
N PRO A 158 12.86 -5.54 -28.04
CA PRO A 158 13.26 -5.71 -26.64
C PRO A 158 14.61 -5.04 -26.34
N ILE A 159 14.75 -4.56 -25.10
CA ILE A 159 15.98 -4.13 -24.43
C ILE A 159 16.95 -5.33 -24.25
N ARG A 160 17.22 -6.10 -25.31
CA ARG A 160 18.42 -6.92 -25.40
C ARG A 160 19.41 -6.13 -26.23
N GLN A 161 20.51 -5.74 -25.60
CA GLN A 161 21.69 -5.31 -26.32
C GLN A 161 22.00 -6.36 -27.39
N LYS A 162 22.01 -5.94 -28.66
CA LYS A 162 22.75 -6.67 -29.67
C LYS A 162 24.21 -6.59 -29.24
N ASN A 163 24.73 -7.71 -28.73
CA ASN A 163 26.16 -7.88 -28.58
C ASN A 163 26.77 -7.79 -29.99
N ASN A 164 27.59 -6.78 -30.23
CA ASN A 164 28.66 -6.85 -31.21
C ASN A 164 29.95 -7.13 -30.45
#